data_AF-A0A9E4J931-F1
#
_entry.id   AF-A0A9E4J931-F1
#
_cell.length_a   1.000
_cell.length_b   1.000
_cell.length_c   1.000
_cell.angle_alpha   90.00
_cell.angle_beta   90.00
_cell.angle_gamma   90.00
#
_symmetry.space_group_name_H-M   'P 1'
#
loop_
_entity.id
_entity.type
_entity.pdbx_description
1 polymer ?
#
loop_
_entity_poly.entity_id
_entity_poly.type
_entity_poly.pdbx_seq_one_letter_code
_entity_poly.pdbx_strand_id
1 'polypeptide(L)'
;MIRVQRLALSSRLFAVQNGRSSASQHLEPVHRHIAEFLAGRYLAQQIENGLPAARVVALITARDGGVVTPHRGLSAWLAAHSKPARRKLINRDPIGVGLYGDIVGFSSEERKSLLQALIREERRLDDIGYRNAAAFAHLAAPPLETEFRDLLTAPAPSEDDWFALKFVLGLLSRGTPMATLIEPIQAVLYGKGPEEVIWAALDALVRQCADPEARVGRLKQVLANVQGGNLPDRHNELAATVLEHLYPEAIPPSEIWEHLDRSQLQPTSEDLTGRHYYFWTRTLDEKTPDKDVPLLLDALATQRPDLALVDGGWGDGRAAAERLLARALAVEGDKLTPQRLYTWLNAPARTDVGFFELKQSHVVSKAASQVFGSPPCTGGEAREARDSASRVRTWLEAHPDAYKAALLEGICRYTDEWNLHDKVALAKEYLRHAEQPFDYGLWCLEQAKAVADAQPELARWLYAEALQRSEQGEEGLSRRLLDEATQQHPSLRPVPPVPEAVGELRERSRRGEAIDTSYLERRRRREQEWLDNVRSEATALEQNRGAPWLLFDLGQRWFQRSRSQVPLLDWLGEELGGERDLVEATASGLRGVIDRDDVPDADEILRLPTFRCPSSFPSTSERWPTPNSSKR
;
A
#
# COMPACT_ATOMS: atom_id res chain seq x y z
N MET A 1 -39.59 34.73 17.71
CA MET A 1 -38.61 34.15 18.67
C MET A 1 -39.09 32.85 19.32
N ILE A 2 -40.27 32.81 19.94
CA ILE A 2 -40.77 31.64 20.72
C ILE A 2 -40.84 30.33 19.90
N ARG A 3 -41.23 30.41 18.62
CA ARG A 3 -41.33 29.24 17.74
C ARG A 3 -39.99 28.57 17.42
N VAL A 4 -38.93 29.38 17.24
CA VAL A 4 -37.56 28.91 16.95
C VAL A 4 -36.92 28.30 18.21
N GLN A 5 -37.15 28.91 19.38
CA GLN A 5 -36.69 28.35 20.65
C GLN A 5 -37.35 27.01 20.96
N ARG A 6 -38.68 26.87 20.76
CA ARG A 6 -39.35 25.58 20.91
C ARG A 6 -38.80 24.52 19.96
N LEU A 7 -38.58 24.87 18.70
CA LEU A 7 -38.00 23.94 17.70
C LEU A 7 -36.60 23.46 18.10
N ALA A 8 -35.74 24.37 18.57
CA ALA A 8 -34.39 24.02 19.03
C ALA A 8 -34.42 23.11 20.26
N LEU A 9 -35.29 23.38 21.23
CA LEU A 9 -35.41 22.57 22.45
C LEU A 9 -36.12 21.23 22.22
N SER A 10 -36.92 21.11 21.15
CA SER A 10 -37.51 19.84 20.70
C SER A 10 -36.59 19.02 19.79
N SER A 11 -35.41 19.56 19.43
CA SER A 11 -34.44 18.85 18.59
C SER A 11 -33.62 17.87 19.42
N ARG A 12 -32.93 16.93 18.76
CA ARG A 12 -31.99 15.99 19.40
C ARG A 12 -30.68 16.62 19.87
N LEU A 13 -30.58 17.96 19.86
CA LEU A 13 -29.38 18.69 20.28
C LEU A 13 -29.26 18.82 21.81
N PHE A 14 -30.35 18.62 22.54
CA PHE A 14 -30.38 18.73 24.00
C PHE A 14 -31.00 17.48 24.63
N ALA A 15 -30.43 17.04 25.74
CA ALA A 15 -30.96 15.98 26.58
C ALA A 15 -31.41 16.55 27.92
N VAL A 16 -32.43 15.93 28.51
CA VAL A 16 -32.86 16.25 29.87
C VAL A 16 -31.83 15.68 30.83
N GLN A 17 -31.29 16.52 31.71
CA GLN A 17 -30.34 16.09 32.72
C GLN A 17 -31.04 15.21 33.77
N ASN A 18 -30.81 13.90 33.73
CA ASN A 18 -31.33 12.97 34.72
C ASN A 18 -30.48 13.05 35.98
N GLY A 19 -30.94 13.72 37.04
CA GLY A 19 -30.22 13.65 38.32
C GLY A 19 -30.50 14.64 39.45
N ARG A 20 -31.36 15.66 39.32
CA ARG A 20 -31.69 16.54 40.47
C ARG A 20 -33.15 16.94 40.52
N SER A 21 -33.66 17.02 41.75
CA SER A 21 -35.07 17.14 42.15
C SER A 21 -35.91 18.11 41.30
N SER A 22 -36.96 17.53 40.70
CA SER A 22 -38.25 17.99 40.14
C SER A 22 -38.71 19.48 40.09
N ALA A 23 -37.88 20.50 40.31
CA ALA A 23 -38.33 21.90 40.21
C ALA A 23 -37.93 22.60 38.89
N SER A 24 -36.87 22.13 38.22
CA SER A 24 -36.44 22.68 36.92
C SER A 24 -35.85 21.58 36.04
N GLN A 25 -36.51 21.26 34.93
CA GLN A 25 -35.92 20.42 33.89
C GLN A 25 -34.80 21.21 33.21
N HIS A 26 -33.54 20.89 33.55
CA HIS A 26 -32.38 21.44 32.88
C HIS A 26 -32.09 20.64 31.61
N LEU A 27 -31.93 21.36 30.51
CA LEU A 27 -31.53 20.80 29.21
C LEU A 27 -30.03 21.02 29.03
N GLU A 28 -29.30 19.94 28.78
CA GLU A 28 -27.87 19.97 28.52
C GLU A 28 -27.58 19.64 27.06
N PRO A 29 -26.59 20.28 26.42
CA PRO A 29 -26.16 19.91 25.09
C PRO A 29 -25.72 18.45 25.03
N VAL A 30 -26.19 17.69 24.04
CA VAL A 30 -25.83 16.25 23.89
C VAL A 30 -24.37 16.02 23.50
N HIS A 31 -23.72 17.04 22.94
CA HIS A 31 -22.34 16.97 22.48
C HIS A 31 -21.57 18.23 22.84
N ARG A 32 -20.28 18.07 23.14
CA ARG A 32 -19.36 19.13 23.52
C ARG A 32 -19.33 20.30 22.52
N HIS A 33 -19.32 20.01 21.22
CA HIS A 33 -19.28 21.06 20.19
C HIS A 33 -20.50 21.99 20.24
N ILE A 34 -21.68 21.47 20.63
CA ILE A 34 -22.89 22.28 20.79
C ILE A 34 -22.73 23.20 22.00
N ALA A 35 -22.18 22.69 23.11
CA ALA A 35 -21.89 23.49 24.29
C ALA A 35 -20.88 24.61 23.99
N GLU A 36 -19.80 24.30 23.27
CA GLU A 36 -18.76 25.26 22.87
C GLU A 36 -19.30 26.35 21.93
N PHE A 37 -20.15 25.99 20.96
CA PHE A 37 -20.84 26.94 20.09
C PHE A 37 -21.70 27.92 20.88
N LEU A 38 -22.57 27.39 21.76
CA LEU A 38 -23.48 28.21 22.56
C LEU A 38 -22.72 29.11 23.53
N ALA A 39 -21.67 28.59 24.16
CA ALA A 39 -20.83 29.35 25.07
C ALA A 39 -20.04 30.45 24.33
N GLY A 40 -19.48 30.15 23.15
CA GLY A 40 -18.77 31.14 22.32
C GLY A 40 -19.70 32.28 21.88
N ARG A 41 -20.90 31.94 21.43
CA ARG A 41 -21.94 32.92 21.07
C ARG A 41 -22.41 33.74 22.27
N TYR A 42 -22.62 33.11 23.42
CA TYR A 42 -23.01 33.81 24.65
C TYR A 42 -21.93 34.81 25.09
N LEU A 43 -20.67 34.37 25.13
CA LEU A 43 -19.53 35.23 25.49
C LEU A 43 -19.36 36.38 24.50
N ALA A 44 -19.58 36.15 23.20
CA ALA A 44 -19.57 37.21 22.20
C ALA A 44 -20.62 38.29 22.52
N GLN A 45 -21.84 37.89 22.88
CA GLN A 45 -22.90 38.83 23.28
C GLN A 45 -22.56 39.57 24.58
N GLN A 46 -21.92 38.92 25.55
CA GLN A 46 -21.45 39.60 26.76
C GLN A 46 -20.39 40.65 26.43
N ILE A 47 -19.50 40.36 25.48
CA ILE A 47 -18.50 41.33 25.01
C ILE A 47 -19.16 42.52 24.33
N GLU A 48 -20.18 42.28 23.49
CA GLU A 48 -20.98 43.35 22.88
C GLU A 48 -21.69 44.22 23.94
N ASN A 49 -22.10 43.63 25.06
CA ASN A 49 -22.72 44.32 26.20
C ASN A 49 -21.70 45.00 27.14
N GLY A 50 -20.43 45.10 26.76
CA GLY A 50 -19.40 45.86 27.48
C GLY A 50 -18.41 45.01 28.29
N LEU A 51 -18.50 43.68 28.27
CA LEU A 51 -17.47 42.83 28.88
C LEU A 51 -16.16 42.93 28.09
N PRO A 52 -15.01 43.25 28.72
CA PRO A 52 -13.75 43.36 27.98
C PRO A 52 -13.32 42.02 27.37
N ALA A 53 -13.20 41.95 26.04
CA ALA A 53 -12.73 40.75 25.33
C ALA A 53 -11.39 40.23 25.86
N ALA A 54 -10.50 41.14 26.29
CA ALA A 54 -9.21 40.76 26.87
C ALA A 54 -9.34 39.92 28.15
N ARG A 55 -10.36 40.18 28.99
CA ARG A 55 -10.60 39.39 30.20
C ARG A 55 -11.11 37.99 29.86
N VAL A 56 -12.04 37.90 28.90
CA VAL A 56 -12.56 36.60 28.43
C VAL A 56 -11.45 35.75 27.84
N VAL A 57 -10.63 36.32 26.96
CA VAL A 57 -9.48 35.62 26.36
C VAL A 57 -8.49 35.18 27.43
N ALA A 58 -8.18 36.02 28.42
CA ALA A 58 -7.24 35.66 29.49
C ALA A 58 -7.70 34.44 30.32
N LEU A 59 -9.01 34.23 30.49
CA LEU A 59 -9.55 33.11 31.26
C LEU A 59 -9.49 31.77 30.52
N ILE A 60 -9.40 31.79 29.18
CA ILE A 60 -9.35 30.58 28.35
C ILE A 60 -7.93 30.28 27.85
N THR A 61 -6.94 31.08 28.26
CA THR A 61 -5.53 30.92 27.89
C THR A 61 -4.69 30.49 29.09
N ALA A 62 -3.68 29.66 28.85
CA ALA A 62 -2.68 29.27 29.84
C ALA A 62 -1.66 30.39 30.09
N ARG A 63 -0.72 30.14 31.03
CA ARG A 63 0.32 31.08 31.44
C ARG A 63 1.24 31.52 30.29
N ASP A 64 1.46 30.64 29.32
CA ASP A 64 2.23 30.89 28.11
C ASP A 64 1.47 31.74 27.07
N GLY A 65 0.19 32.05 27.34
CA GLY A 65 -0.68 32.82 26.47
C GLY A 65 -1.39 31.99 25.40
N GLY A 66 -1.10 30.68 25.29
CA GLY A 66 -1.77 29.76 24.38
C GLY A 66 -3.16 29.36 24.88
N VAL A 67 -4.07 28.99 23.98
CA VAL A 67 -5.39 28.46 24.36
C VAL A 67 -5.22 27.01 24.83
N VAL A 68 -5.73 26.70 26.02
CA VAL A 68 -5.65 25.34 26.57
C VAL A 68 -6.44 24.39 25.66
N THR A 69 -5.91 23.20 25.36
CA THR A 69 -6.51 22.26 24.41
C THR A 69 -8.02 22.05 24.61
N PRO A 70 -8.54 21.90 25.86
CA PRO A 70 -9.97 21.74 26.07
C PRO A 70 -10.83 22.98 25.77
N HIS A 71 -10.23 24.14 25.56
CA HIS A 71 -10.93 25.39 25.25
C HIS A 71 -10.79 25.83 23.80
N ARG A 72 -10.12 25.04 22.93
CA ARG A 72 -9.93 25.41 21.51
C ARG A 72 -11.25 25.55 20.76
N GLY A 73 -12.20 24.63 20.95
CA GLY A 73 -13.53 24.73 20.34
C GLY A 73 -14.29 25.98 20.80
N LEU A 74 -14.30 26.26 22.10
CA LEU A 74 -14.89 27.49 22.67
C LEU A 74 -14.23 28.76 22.09
N SER A 75 -12.90 28.79 22.07
CA SER A 75 -12.10 29.88 21.53
C SER A 75 -12.44 30.15 20.06
N ALA A 76 -12.53 29.10 19.26
CA ALA A 76 -12.82 29.21 17.84
C ALA A 76 -14.22 29.78 17.58
N TRP A 77 -15.24 29.31 18.30
CA TRP A 77 -16.60 29.88 18.21
C TRP A 77 -16.68 31.31 18.73
N LEU A 78 -15.92 31.65 19.77
CA LEU A 78 -15.82 33.03 20.24
C LEU A 78 -15.17 33.94 19.18
N ALA A 79 -14.13 33.46 18.49
CA ALA A 79 -13.51 34.20 17.38
C ALA A 79 -14.47 34.38 16.20
N ALA A 80 -15.29 33.38 15.90
CA ALA A 80 -16.33 33.45 14.87
C ALA A 80 -17.37 34.54 15.20
N HIS A 81 -17.86 34.59 16.43
CA HIS A 81 -18.94 35.48 16.84
C HIS A 81 -18.52 36.86 17.36
N SER A 82 -17.27 37.07 17.78
CA SER A 82 -16.82 38.33 18.40
C SER A 82 -15.62 38.94 17.67
N LYS A 83 -15.85 40.00 16.88
CA LYS A 83 -14.77 40.77 16.22
C LYS A 83 -13.71 41.28 17.22
N PRO A 84 -14.07 41.83 18.41
CA PRO A 84 -13.08 42.29 19.39
C PRO A 84 -12.17 41.18 19.94
N ALA A 85 -12.68 39.94 20.06
CA ALA A 85 -11.90 38.79 20.52
C ALA A 85 -11.10 38.14 19.38
N ARG A 86 -11.66 38.11 18.16
CA ARG A 86 -11.13 37.44 16.97
C ARG A 86 -9.64 37.68 16.76
N ARG A 87 -9.22 38.95 16.66
CA ARG A 87 -7.80 39.29 16.42
C ARG A 87 -6.87 38.78 17.52
N LYS A 88 -7.33 38.79 18.77
CA LYS A 88 -6.53 38.30 19.91
C LYS A 88 -6.40 36.78 19.90
N LEU A 89 -7.42 36.09 19.40
CA LEU A 89 -7.47 34.63 19.33
C LEU A 89 -6.69 34.11 18.12
N ILE A 90 -6.79 34.77 16.96
CA ILE A 90 -5.94 34.47 15.78
C ILE A 90 -4.46 34.52 16.17
N ASN A 91 -4.03 35.53 16.93
CA ASN A 91 -2.63 35.66 17.33
C ASN A 91 -2.16 34.67 18.40
N ARG A 92 -3.09 34.02 19.12
CA ARG A 92 -2.77 33.13 20.26
C ARG A 92 -2.91 31.65 19.91
N ASP A 93 -3.88 31.32 19.07
CA ASP A 93 -4.20 29.96 18.67
C ASP A 93 -4.81 29.98 17.25
N PRO A 94 -4.02 30.30 16.22
CA PRO A 94 -4.52 30.34 14.85
C PRO A 94 -4.99 28.96 14.37
N ILE A 95 -4.32 27.89 14.84
CA ILE A 95 -4.69 26.50 14.55
C ILE A 95 -6.09 26.21 15.09
N GLY A 96 -6.36 26.53 16.37
CA GLY A 96 -7.67 26.33 16.96
C GLY A 96 -8.77 27.13 16.26
N VAL A 97 -8.50 28.40 15.93
CA VAL A 97 -9.44 29.27 15.22
C VAL A 97 -9.82 28.71 13.85
N GLY A 98 -8.85 28.25 13.06
CA GLY A 98 -9.13 27.73 11.73
C GLY A 98 -9.67 26.29 11.70
N LEU A 99 -9.27 25.44 12.65
CA LEU A 99 -9.68 24.02 12.66
C LEU A 99 -11.07 23.80 13.27
N TYR A 100 -11.42 24.54 14.31
CA TYR A 100 -12.68 24.34 15.05
C TYR A 100 -13.72 25.45 14.84
N GLY A 101 -13.34 26.54 14.17
CA GLY A 101 -14.16 27.75 14.02
C GLY A 101 -14.78 27.90 12.65
N ASP A 102 -15.73 28.82 12.54
CA ASP A 102 -16.30 29.26 11.27
C ASP A 102 -15.65 30.59 10.83
N ILE A 103 -14.90 30.53 9.73
CA ILE A 103 -14.19 31.68 9.16
C ILE A 103 -14.97 32.37 8.03
N VAL A 104 -16.19 31.91 7.69
CA VAL A 104 -16.99 32.47 6.59
C VAL A 104 -17.24 33.97 6.82
N GLY A 105 -17.51 34.36 8.07
CA GLY A 105 -17.75 35.76 8.47
C GLY A 105 -16.51 36.64 8.67
N PHE A 106 -15.32 36.17 8.28
CA PHE A 106 -14.08 36.95 8.39
C PHE A 106 -13.91 37.86 7.17
N SER A 107 -13.44 39.09 7.39
CA SER A 107 -13.03 40.00 6.32
C SER A 107 -11.73 39.52 5.64
N SER A 108 -11.40 40.09 4.48
CA SER A 108 -10.15 39.78 3.76
C SER A 108 -8.92 39.98 4.66
N GLU A 109 -8.87 41.09 5.40
CA GLU A 109 -7.77 41.40 6.33
C GLU A 109 -7.67 40.42 7.50
N GLU A 110 -8.81 39.93 8.00
CA GLU A 110 -8.85 38.94 9.08
C GLU A 110 -8.40 37.56 8.59
N ARG A 111 -8.82 37.17 7.38
CA ARG A 111 -8.35 35.93 6.74
C ARG A 111 -6.86 35.99 6.44
N LYS A 112 -6.36 37.14 5.98
CA LYS A 112 -4.94 37.41 5.76
C LYS A 112 -4.15 37.28 7.07
N SER A 113 -4.66 37.91 8.13
CA SER A 113 -4.05 37.81 9.46
C SER A 113 -4.02 36.36 9.97
N LEU A 114 -5.07 35.59 9.72
CA LEU A 114 -5.13 34.16 10.08
C LEU A 114 -4.13 33.33 9.26
N LEU A 115 -4.07 33.51 7.94
CA LEU A 115 -3.10 32.83 7.08
C LEU A 115 -1.66 33.10 7.54
N GLN A 116 -1.31 34.37 7.78
CA GLN A 116 0.02 34.75 8.25
C GLN A 116 0.34 34.18 9.64
N ALA A 117 -0.65 34.09 10.53
CA ALA A 117 -0.48 33.48 11.85
C ALA A 117 -0.29 31.97 11.76
N LEU A 118 -1.00 31.28 10.85
CA LEU A 118 -0.83 29.85 10.59
C LEU A 118 0.56 29.54 10.03
N ILE A 119 1.04 30.34 9.07
CA ILE A 119 2.39 30.20 8.51
C ILE A 119 3.48 30.32 9.58
N ARG A 120 3.29 31.17 10.60
CA ARG A 120 4.27 31.29 11.71
C ARG A 120 4.25 30.12 12.69
N GLU A 121 3.11 29.44 12.82
CA GLU A 121 2.94 28.31 13.74
C GLU A 121 3.21 26.95 13.06
N GLU A 122 3.78 26.98 11.86
CA GLU A 122 3.74 25.84 10.95
C GLU A 122 4.62 24.66 11.37
N ARG A 123 5.69 24.88 12.12
CA ARG A 123 6.44 23.76 12.72
C ARG A 123 5.58 22.91 13.66
N ARG A 124 4.48 23.45 14.22
CA ARG A 124 3.45 22.69 14.97
C ARG A 124 2.35 22.12 14.08
N LEU A 125 2.30 22.55 12.83
CA LEU A 125 1.44 22.00 11.80
C LEU A 125 2.07 20.79 11.13
N ASP A 126 3.36 20.47 11.18
CA ASP A 126 3.89 19.30 10.43
C ASP A 126 3.24 17.95 10.86
N ASP A 127 2.94 17.76 12.16
CA ASP A 127 2.17 16.61 12.67
C ASP A 127 0.68 16.60 12.25
N ILE A 128 0.13 17.76 11.86
CA ILE A 128 -1.32 18.02 11.71
C ILE A 128 -1.68 18.46 10.28
N GLY A 129 -0.76 19.00 9.50
CA GLY A 129 -0.99 20.11 8.56
C GLY A 129 -1.24 19.66 7.14
N TYR A 130 -0.56 18.62 6.68
CA TYR A 130 -0.89 18.04 5.38
C TYR A 130 -2.26 17.30 5.42
N ARG A 131 -2.50 16.56 6.51
CA ARG A 131 -3.76 15.84 6.76
C ARG A 131 -4.94 16.78 7.02
N ASN A 132 -4.72 17.93 7.68
CA ASN A 132 -5.79 18.88 8.01
C ASN A 132 -5.81 20.15 7.14
N ALA A 133 -4.99 20.30 6.10
CA ALA A 133 -5.12 21.42 5.16
C ALA A 133 -6.52 21.49 4.51
N ALA A 134 -7.26 20.38 4.47
CA ALA A 134 -8.68 20.35 4.12
C ALA A 134 -9.54 21.23 5.04
N ALA A 135 -9.27 21.26 6.34
CA ALA A 135 -10.01 22.08 7.30
C ALA A 135 -9.78 23.58 7.06
N PHE A 136 -8.63 23.95 6.50
CA PHE A 136 -8.26 25.33 6.22
C PHE A 136 -8.53 25.74 4.76
N ALA A 137 -9.06 24.85 3.91
CA ALA A 137 -9.22 25.07 2.47
C ALA A 137 -10.06 26.31 2.12
N HIS A 138 -10.96 26.74 3.02
CA HIS A 138 -11.74 27.97 2.87
C HIS A 138 -10.91 29.26 2.89
N LEU A 139 -9.65 29.21 3.36
CA LEU A 139 -8.70 30.31 3.22
C LEU A 139 -8.22 30.49 1.77
N ALA A 140 -8.14 29.40 1.01
CA ALA A 140 -7.81 29.45 -0.41
C ALA A 140 -9.03 29.92 -1.23
N ALA A 141 -9.27 31.23 -1.20
CA ALA A 141 -10.39 31.90 -1.84
C ALA A 141 -9.94 33.25 -2.45
N PRO A 142 -10.69 33.81 -3.44
CA PRO A 142 -10.28 35.01 -4.17
C PRO A 142 -9.82 36.21 -3.33
N PRO A 143 -10.38 36.51 -2.13
CA PRO A 143 -9.92 37.61 -1.31
C PRO A 143 -8.45 37.53 -0.86
N LEU A 144 -7.83 36.35 -0.91
CA LEU A 144 -6.43 36.12 -0.54
C LEU A 144 -5.54 35.82 -1.75
N GLU A 145 -6.04 35.98 -2.98
CA GLU A 145 -5.29 35.64 -4.20
C GLU A 145 -3.93 36.37 -4.29
N THR A 146 -3.92 37.69 -4.02
CA THR A 146 -2.68 38.48 -4.02
C THR A 146 -1.68 37.94 -2.99
N GLU A 147 -2.17 37.58 -1.80
CA GLU A 147 -1.34 37.03 -0.73
C GLU A 147 -0.71 35.69 -1.12
N PHE A 148 -1.48 34.80 -1.75
CA PHE A 148 -0.95 33.54 -2.26
C PHE A 148 0.06 33.76 -3.39
N ARG A 149 -0.19 34.71 -4.30
CA ARG A 149 0.76 35.07 -5.36
C ARG A 149 2.08 35.52 -4.76
N ASP A 150 2.04 36.45 -3.81
CA ASP A 150 3.25 37.01 -3.19
C ASP A 150 4.08 35.90 -2.52
N LEU A 151 3.42 34.96 -1.83
CA LEU A 151 4.08 33.80 -1.21
C LEU A 151 4.69 32.83 -2.24
N LEU A 152 3.99 32.54 -3.34
CA LEU A 152 4.46 31.64 -4.40
C LEU A 152 5.62 32.25 -5.21
N THR A 153 5.70 33.57 -5.30
CA THR A 153 6.73 34.31 -6.06
C THR A 153 7.86 34.86 -5.20
N ALA A 154 7.87 34.54 -3.91
CA ALA A 154 8.91 35.00 -2.99
C ALA A 154 10.31 34.54 -3.46
N PRO A 155 11.39 35.30 -3.15
CA PRO A 155 12.75 34.92 -3.47
C PRO A 155 13.14 33.56 -2.86
N ALA A 156 14.25 32.98 -3.34
CA ALA A 156 14.77 31.66 -2.95
C ALA A 156 14.50 31.32 -1.46
N PRO A 157 13.62 30.34 -1.18
CA PRO A 157 13.15 30.04 0.17
C PRO A 157 14.29 29.55 1.09
N SER A 158 14.27 29.98 2.35
CA SER A 158 14.99 29.31 3.45
C SER A 158 14.30 27.98 3.81
N GLU A 159 14.87 27.20 4.73
CA GLU A 159 14.24 25.96 5.21
C GLU A 159 12.83 26.20 5.79
N ASP A 160 12.66 27.23 6.61
CA ASP A 160 11.36 27.60 7.18
C ASP A 160 10.35 28.04 6.10
N ASP A 161 10.84 28.64 5.00
CA ASP A 161 9.99 29.07 3.89
C ASP A 161 9.48 27.88 3.04
N TRP A 162 10.20 26.74 3.01
CA TRP A 162 9.75 25.54 2.29
C TRP A 162 8.55 24.88 2.94
N PHE A 163 8.52 24.83 4.28
CA PHE A 163 7.34 24.42 5.01
C PHE A 163 6.18 25.35 4.60
N ALA A 164 6.35 26.67 4.74
CA ALA A 164 5.27 27.62 4.53
C ALA A 164 4.65 27.48 3.14
N LEU A 165 5.52 27.27 2.15
CA LEU A 165 5.15 27.01 0.78
C LEU A 165 4.37 25.69 0.64
N LYS A 166 4.83 24.58 1.22
CA LYS A 166 4.10 23.29 1.25
C LYS A 166 2.71 23.44 1.86
N PHE A 167 2.57 24.15 2.98
CA PHE A 167 1.27 24.41 3.60
C PHE A 167 0.36 25.22 2.67
N VAL A 168 0.86 26.31 2.09
CA VAL A 168 0.13 27.16 1.14
C VAL A 168 -0.35 26.35 -0.07
N LEU A 169 0.52 25.54 -0.67
CA LEU A 169 0.17 24.67 -1.80
C LEU A 169 -0.90 23.63 -1.39
N GLY A 170 -0.80 23.10 -0.18
CA GLY A 170 -1.82 22.21 0.39
C GLY A 170 -3.20 22.87 0.60
N LEU A 171 -3.26 24.18 0.84
CA LEU A 171 -4.52 24.93 0.83
C LEU A 171 -5.05 25.08 -0.59
N LEU A 172 -4.17 25.44 -1.53
CA LEU A 172 -4.52 25.65 -2.94
C LEU A 172 -4.97 24.36 -3.64
N SER A 173 -4.49 23.19 -3.23
CA SER A 173 -4.96 21.89 -3.75
C SER A 173 -6.38 21.52 -3.33
N ARG A 174 -6.97 22.23 -2.36
CA ARG A 174 -8.34 21.97 -1.86
C ARG A 174 -9.27 23.18 -1.95
N GLY A 175 -8.72 24.38 -2.13
CA GLY A 175 -9.45 25.65 -2.17
C GLY A 175 -10.27 25.92 -3.42
N THR A 176 -10.75 27.15 -3.54
CA THR A 176 -11.42 27.68 -4.74
C THR A 176 -10.37 27.97 -5.83
N PRO A 177 -10.59 27.56 -7.09
CA PRO A 177 -9.67 27.87 -8.19
C PRO A 177 -9.52 29.37 -8.42
N MET A 178 -8.27 29.80 -8.57
CA MET A 178 -7.82 31.15 -8.87
C MET A 178 -6.84 31.05 -10.05
N ALA A 179 -7.36 31.15 -11.27
CA ALA A 179 -6.63 30.83 -12.50
C ALA A 179 -5.31 31.60 -12.67
N THR A 180 -5.23 32.79 -12.10
CA THR A 180 -4.04 33.65 -12.13
C THR A 180 -2.87 33.10 -11.30
N LEU A 181 -3.10 32.10 -10.44
CA LEU A 181 -2.07 31.42 -9.64
C LEU A 181 -1.46 30.21 -10.33
N ILE A 182 -2.01 29.77 -11.48
CA ILE A 182 -1.52 28.60 -12.23
C ILE A 182 -0.04 28.75 -12.60
N GLU A 183 0.33 29.88 -13.21
CA GLU A 183 1.72 30.11 -13.63
C GLU A 183 2.69 30.23 -12.43
N PRO A 184 2.38 30.97 -11.35
CA PRO A 184 3.17 30.90 -10.11
C PRO A 184 3.34 29.48 -9.53
N ILE A 185 2.27 28.67 -9.51
CA ILE A 185 2.35 27.29 -9.02
C ILE A 185 3.27 26.45 -9.92
N GLN A 186 3.19 26.61 -11.24
CA GLN A 186 4.09 25.91 -12.16
C GLN A 186 5.55 26.34 -11.99
N ALA A 187 5.80 27.62 -11.72
CA ALA A 187 7.15 28.09 -11.43
C ALA A 187 7.74 27.41 -10.19
N VAL A 188 6.91 27.15 -9.16
CA VAL A 188 7.31 26.36 -7.98
C VAL A 188 7.53 24.88 -8.35
N LEU A 189 6.62 24.28 -9.13
CA LEU A 189 6.71 22.88 -9.55
C LEU A 189 8.01 22.59 -10.31
N TYR A 190 8.41 23.47 -11.23
CA TYR A 190 9.66 23.35 -12.00
C TYR A 190 10.87 24.03 -11.33
N GLY A 191 10.67 24.57 -10.12
CA GLY A 191 11.71 25.23 -9.34
C GLY A 191 12.68 24.23 -8.70
N LYS A 192 13.68 24.78 -8.01
CA LYS A 192 14.57 23.99 -7.13
C LYS A 192 13.97 23.99 -5.73
N GLY A 193 13.52 22.85 -5.24
CA GLY A 193 12.99 22.70 -3.89
C GLY A 193 12.94 21.24 -3.44
N PRO A 194 12.56 20.99 -2.17
CA PRO A 194 12.28 19.64 -1.66
C PRO A 194 11.16 18.95 -2.44
N GLU A 195 11.22 17.62 -2.53
CA GLU A 195 10.29 16.82 -3.34
C GLU A 195 8.84 16.95 -2.84
N GLU A 196 8.63 17.11 -1.54
CA GLU A 196 7.32 17.27 -0.92
C GLU A 196 6.63 18.59 -1.33
N VAL A 197 7.41 19.64 -1.60
CA VAL A 197 6.90 20.92 -2.11
C VAL A 197 6.48 20.76 -3.56
N ILE A 198 7.27 20.02 -4.36
CA ILE A 198 6.99 19.72 -5.76
C ILE A 198 5.69 18.90 -5.86
N TRP A 199 5.51 17.88 -5.02
CA TRP A 199 4.26 17.10 -4.93
C TRP A 199 3.05 17.98 -4.58
N ALA A 200 3.18 18.84 -3.56
CA ALA A 200 2.11 19.76 -3.19
C ALA A 200 1.78 20.75 -4.32
N ALA A 201 2.79 21.18 -5.10
CA ALA A 201 2.60 22.05 -6.24
C ALA A 201 1.84 21.37 -7.38
N LEU A 202 2.11 20.08 -7.63
CA LEU A 202 1.34 19.31 -8.62
C LEU A 202 -0.13 19.18 -8.21
N ASP A 203 -0.40 18.83 -6.94
CA ASP A 203 -1.76 18.75 -6.40
C ASP A 203 -2.50 20.10 -6.52
N ALA A 204 -1.81 21.20 -6.21
CA ALA A 204 -2.34 22.54 -6.39
C ALA A 204 -2.63 22.83 -7.86
N LEU A 205 -1.70 22.51 -8.78
CA LEU A 205 -1.86 22.75 -10.20
C LEU A 205 -3.11 22.04 -10.76
N VAL A 206 -3.27 20.76 -10.43
CA VAL A 206 -4.45 19.95 -10.83
C VAL A 206 -5.74 20.62 -10.38
N ARG A 207 -5.79 21.10 -9.14
CA ARG A 207 -6.98 21.74 -8.55
C ARG A 207 -7.29 23.09 -9.20
N GLN A 208 -6.26 23.88 -9.48
CA GLN A 208 -6.37 25.27 -9.95
C GLN A 208 -6.66 25.35 -11.46
N CYS A 209 -6.27 24.34 -12.23
CA CYS A 209 -6.68 24.20 -13.63
C CYS A 209 -8.13 23.71 -13.74
N ALA A 210 -9.08 24.65 -13.78
CA ALA A 210 -10.49 24.36 -13.91
C ALA A 210 -10.89 23.85 -15.32
N ASP A 211 -10.19 24.29 -16.37
CA ASP A 211 -10.41 23.84 -17.74
C ASP A 211 -9.79 22.46 -17.97
N PRO A 212 -10.59 21.43 -18.33
CA PRO A 212 -10.09 20.07 -18.53
C PRO A 212 -9.03 19.95 -19.63
N GLU A 213 -9.18 20.63 -20.75
CA GLU A 213 -8.25 20.52 -21.89
C GLU A 213 -6.89 21.13 -21.55
N ALA A 214 -6.87 22.36 -21.00
CA ALA A 214 -5.64 22.98 -20.53
C ALA A 214 -4.97 22.15 -19.42
N ARG A 215 -5.76 21.53 -18.53
CA ARG A 215 -5.24 20.65 -17.48
C ARG A 215 -4.52 19.44 -18.07
N VAL A 216 -5.15 18.75 -19.03
CA VAL A 216 -4.55 17.59 -19.71
C VAL A 216 -3.24 17.98 -20.40
N GLY A 217 -3.21 19.11 -21.13
CA GLY A 217 -2.01 19.59 -21.79
C GLY A 217 -0.85 19.85 -20.82
N ARG A 218 -1.12 20.49 -19.68
CA ARG A 218 -0.11 20.76 -18.64
C ARG A 218 0.38 19.46 -17.97
N LEU A 219 -0.52 18.53 -17.66
CA LEU A 219 -0.15 17.25 -17.06
C LEU A 219 0.71 16.40 -18.00
N LYS A 220 0.39 16.37 -19.30
CA LYS A 220 1.27 15.72 -20.30
C LYS A 220 2.66 16.35 -20.35
N GLN A 221 2.75 17.67 -20.20
CA GLN A 221 4.04 18.36 -20.11
C GLN A 221 4.80 17.98 -18.82
N VAL A 222 4.13 17.86 -17.68
CA VAL A 222 4.76 17.40 -16.43
C VAL A 222 5.32 15.99 -16.61
N LEU A 223 4.52 15.06 -17.14
CA LEU A 223 4.94 13.68 -17.39
C LEU A 223 6.17 13.62 -18.31
N ALA A 224 6.16 14.37 -19.40
CA ALA A 224 7.29 14.43 -20.33
C ALA A 224 8.57 14.99 -19.67
N ASN A 225 8.45 15.96 -18.75
CA ASN A 225 9.60 16.48 -18.00
C ASN A 225 10.15 15.48 -16.99
N VAL A 226 9.29 14.72 -16.31
CA VAL A 226 9.70 13.63 -15.42
C VAL A 226 10.45 12.56 -16.22
N GLN A 227 9.85 12.06 -17.30
CA GLN A 227 10.46 11.03 -18.16
C GLN A 227 11.75 11.52 -18.84
N GLY A 228 11.85 12.80 -19.16
CA GLY A 228 13.05 13.43 -19.71
C GLY A 228 14.14 13.73 -18.68
N GLY A 229 13.91 13.48 -17.38
CA GLY A 229 14.86 13.78 -16.31
C GLY A 229 15.01 15.27 -15.98
N ASN A 230 14.14 16.13 -16.50
CA ASN A 230 14.11 17.57 -16.22
C ASN A 230 13.41 17.91 -14.90
N LEU A 231 12.60 16.98 -14.38
CA LEU A 231 11.95 17.08 -13.08
C LEU A 231 12.26 15.79 -12.28
N PRO A 232 12.91 15.87 -11.10
CA PRO A 232 13.24 14.70 -10.31
C PRO A 232 11.97 14.07 -9.73
N ASP A 233 11.89 12.74 -9.78
CA ASP A 233 10.78 11.95 -9.25
C ASP A 233 11.34 10.63 -8.69
N ARG A 234 11.91 10.69 -7.48
CA ARG A 234 12.73 9.59 -6.94
C ARG A 234 11.90 8.37 -6.57
N HIS A 235 10.63 8.60 -6.25
CA HIS A 235 9.67 7.57 -5.84
C HIS A 235 8.52 7.39 -6.84
N ASN A 236 8.63 7.96 -8.05
CA ASN A 236 7.58 7.96 -9.08
C ASN A 236 6.23 8.55 -8.63
N GLU A 237 6.20 9.35 -7.57
CA GLU A 237 4.98 9.91 -7.00
C GLU A 237 4.38 11.00 -7.91
N LEU A 238 5.23 11.77 -8.61
CA LEU A 238 4.78 12.77 -9.59
C LEU A 238 4.19 12.08 -10.82
N ALA A 239 4.92 11.13 -11.40
CA ALA A 239 4.45 10.36 -12.54
C ALA A 239 3.12 9.67 -12.22
N ALA A 240 3.02 8.99 -11.08
CA ALA A 240 1.80 8.31 -10.65
C ALA A 240 0.62 9.27 -10.45
N THR A 241 0.85 10.43 -9.82
CA THR A 241 -0.18 11.48 -9.68
C THR A 241 -0.67 11.96 -11.03
N VAL A 242 0.25 12.18 -11.98
CA VAL A 242 -0.12 12.59 -13.34
C VAL A 242 -0.91 11.49 -14.05
N LEU A 243 -0.45 10.24 -13.98
CA LEU A 243 -1.13 9.09 -14.58
C LEU A 243 -2.53 8.88 -13.99
N GLU A 244 -2.71 9.08 -12.70
CA GLU A 244 -4.02 9.04 -12.05
C GLU A 244 -5.01 10.03 -12.71
N HIS A 245 -4.57 11.21 -13.14
CA HIS A 245 -5.44 12.20 -13.78
C HIS A 245 -5.58 12.05 -15.29
N LEU A 246 -4.64 11.40 -15.95
CA LEU A 246 -4.65 11.22 -17.41
C LEU A 246 -5.26 9.89 -17.85
N TYR A 247 -5.24 8.87 -16.99
CA TYR A 247 -5.80 7.56 -17.27
C TYR A 247 -7.28 7.45 -16.86
N PRO A 248 -8.16 6.87 -17.70
CA PRO A 248 -7.91 6.30 -19.04
C PRO A 248 -8.18 7.25 -20.20
N GLU A 249 -8.70 8.47 -19.97
CA GLU A 249 -9.26 9.29 -21.05
C GLU A 249 -8.20 9.93 -21.96
N ALA A 250 -7.08 10.38 -21.40
CA ALA A 250 -6.02 11.09 -22.12
C ALA A 250 -4.78 10.22 -22.39
N ILE A 251 -4.59 9.16 -21.60
CA ILE A 251 -3.64 8.06 -21.81
C ILE A 251 -4.47 6.77 -21.82
N PRO A 252 -4.69 6.15 -23.00
CA PRO A 252 -5.52 4.96 -23.11
C PRO A 252 -4.83 3.72 -22.51
N PRO A 253 -5.60 2.64 -22.25
CA PRO A 253 -5.05 1.34 -21.83
C PRO A 253 -3.96 0.77 -22.72
N SER A 254 -3.94 1.15 -24.00
CA SER A 254 -2.90 0.74 -24.95
C SER A 254 -1.57 1.45 -24.78
N GLU A 255 -1.48 2.54 -24.02
CA GLU A 255 -0.24 3.34 -23.87
C GLU A 255 0.29 3.35 -22.44
N ILE A 256 -0.53 2.93 -21.46
CA ILE A 256 -0.21 3.13 -20.03
C ILE A 256 1.09 2.44 -19.59
N TRP A 257 1.42 1.28 -20.16
CA TRP A 257 2.60 0.51 -19.75
C TRP A 257 3.93 1.10 -20.22
N GLU A 258 3.89 2.01 -21.21
CA GLU A 258 5.05 2.79 -21.65
C GLU A 258 5.53 3.77 -20.58
N HIS A 259 4.65 4.11 -19.62
CA HIS A 259 4.94 5.05 -18.54
C HIS A 259 5.46 4.38 -17.25
N LEU A 260 5.56 3.06 -17.22
CA LEU A 260 6.06 2.33 -16.06
C LEU A 260 7.60 2.19 -16.12
N ASP A 261 8.34 2.80 -15.20
CA ASP A 261 9.79 2.62 -15.11
C ASP A 261 10.16 1.30 -14.41
N ARG A 262 11.02 0.50 -15.05
CA ARG A 262 11.51 -0.79 -14.53
C ARG A 262 12.47 -0.63 -13.35
N SER A 263 13.24 0.46 -13.30
CA SER A 263 14.29 0.67 -12.30
C SER A 263 13.75 0.78 -10.87
N GLN A 264 12.44 1.03 -10.73
CA GLN A 264 11.75 1.30 -9.46
C GLN A 264 10.69 0.24 -9.11
N LEU A 265 10.71 -0.92 -9.78
CA LEU A 265 9.85 -2.05 -9.46
C LEU A 265 10.35 -2.86 -8.25
N GLN A 266 11.43 -2.45 -7.57
CA GLN A 266 11.82 -3.05 -6.30
C GLN A 266 11.24 -2.17 -5.19
N PRO A 267 10.14 -2.57 -4.52
CA PRO A 267 9.63 -1.79 -3.42
C PRO A 267 10.70 -1.73 -2.32
N THR A 268 11.22 -0.54 -2.04
CA THR A 268 11.84 -0.30 -0.74
C THR A 268 10.73 -0.27 0.30
N SER A 269 11.05 -0.51 1.58
CA SER A 269 10.06 -0.44 2.66
C SER A 269 9.35 0.92 2.76
N GLU A 270 9.89 1.96 2.14
CA GLU A 270 9.33 3.31 2.07
C GLU A 270 8.26 3.46 0.96
N ASP A 271 8.30 2.63 -0.10
CA ASP A 271 7.45 2.77 -1.29
C ASP A 271 6.06 2.09 -1.14
N LEU A 272 5.84 1.31 -0.07
CA LEU A 272 4.64 0.49 0.13
C LEU A 272 3.36 1.28 0.47
N THR A 273 3.42 2.61 0.53
CA THR A 273 2.27 3.47 0.89
C THR A 273 2.06 4.67 -0.05
N GLY A 274 2.86 4.79 -1.12
CA GLY A 274 2.84 5.92 -2.05
C GLY A 274 1.80 5.82 -3.16
N ARG A 275 1.48 6.93 -3.83
CA ARG A 275 0.55 6.98 -4.97
C ARG A 275 1.03 6.12 -6.12
N HIS A 276 2.33 5.97 -6.31
CA HIS A 276 2.89 5.05 -7.32
C HIS A 276 2.41 3.62 -7.07
N TYR A 277 2.57 3.15 -5.84
CA TYR A 277 2.09 1.84 -5.44
C TYR A 277 0.58 1.69 -5.66
N TYR A 278 -0.22 2.63 -5.12
CA TYR A 278 -1.68 2.59 -5.24
C TYR A 278 -2.16 2.63 -6.69
N PHE A 279 -1.51 3.41 -7.55
CA PHE A 279 -1.90 3.50 -8.95
C PHE A 279 -1.79 2.16 -9.66
N TRP A 280 -0.61 1.54 -9.61
CA TRP A 280 -0.34 0.29 -10.32
C TRP A 280 -1.02 -0.93 -9.70
N THR A 281 -1.26 -0.90 -8.38
CA THR A 281 -1.88 -2.02 -7.67
C THR A 281 -3.38 -1.92 -7.52
N ARG A 282 -4.01 -0.74 -7.65
CA ARG A 282 -5.47 -0.55 -7.47
C ARG A 282 -6.10 0.39 -8.47
N THR A 283 -5.64 1.64 -8.56
CA THR A 283 -6.32 2.68 -9.34
C THR A 283 -6.42 2.32 -10.82
N LEU A 284 -5.40 1.68 -11.38
CA LEU A 284 -5.42 1.19 -12.77
C LEU A 284 -6.60 0.24 -13.01
N ASP A 285 -6.77 -0.76 -12.15
CA ASP A 285 -7.87 -1.73 -12.20
C ASP A 285 -9.22 -1.03 -12.02
N GLU A 286 -9.37 -0.20 -10.99
CA GLU A 286 -10.60 0.53 -10.68
C GLU A 286 -11.06 1.48 -11.80
N LYS A 287 -10.11 2.13 -12.49
CA LYS A 287 -10.41 3.07 -13.57
C LYS A 287 -10.58 2.43 -14.94
N THR A 288 -10.12 1.20 -15.15
CA THR A 288 -10.27 0.50 -16.42
C THR A 288 -11.70 -0.02 -16.55
N PRO A 289 -12.51 0.41 -17.54
CA PRO A 289 -13.82 -0.20 -17.79
C PRO A 289 -13.68 -1.66 -18.24
N ASP A 290 -14.62 -2.53 -17.88
CA ASP A 290 -14.59 -3.97 -18.21
C ASP A 290 -14.35 -4.27 -19.70
N LYS A 291 -14.92 -3.44 -20.59
CA LYS A 291 -14.74 -3.54 -22.05
C LYS A 291 -13.32 -3.26 -22.54
N ASP A 292 -12.53 -2.53 -21.76
CA ASP A 292 -11.18 -2.06 -22.13
C ASP A 292 -10.09 -2.90 -21.43
N VAL A 293 -10.44 -3.76 -20.47
CA VAL A 293 -9.51 -4.68 -19.81
C VAL A 293 -8.79 -5.61 -20.80
N PRO A 294 -9.44 -6.18 -21.84
CA PRO A 294 -8.75 -6.95 -22.87
C PRO A 294 -7.62 -6.17 -23.57
N LEU A 295 -7.87 -4.89 -23.89
CA LEU A 295 -6.86 -4.02 -24.52
C LEU A 295 -5.68 -3.76 -23.58
N LEU A 296 -5.96 -3.57 -22.28
CA LEU A 296 -4.94 -3.37 -21.26
C LEU A 296 -4.02 -4.58 -21.12
N LEU A 297 -4.58 -5.80 -21.13
CA LEU A 297 -3.82 -7.06 -21.04
C LEU A 297 -3.00 -7.34 -22.31
N ASP A 298 -3.55 -7.02 -23.50
CA ASP A 298 -2.80 -7.14 -24.75
C ASP A 298 -1.61 -6.18 -24.79
N ALA A 299 -1.80 -4.94 -24.33
CA ALA A 299 -0.75 -3.95 -24.22
C ALA A 299 0.32 -4.39 -23.21
N LEU A 300 -0.07 -4.92 -22.04
CA LEU A 300 0.85 -5.47 -21.05
C LEU A 300 1.74 -6.56 -21.66
N ALA A 301 1.12 -7.52 -22.34
CA ALA A 301 1.82 -8.65 -22.93
C ALA A 301 2.81 -8.25 -24.03
N THR A 302 2.50 -7.17 -24.77
CA THR A 302 3.28 -6.71 -25.92
C THR A 302 4.38 -5.73 -25.52
N GLN A 303 4.04 -4.72 -24.71
CA GLN A 303 4.95 -3.65 -24.34
C GLN A 303 5.86 -4.04 -23.18
N ARG A 304 5.37 -4.89 -22.28
CA ARG A 304 6.07 -5.27 -21.05
C ARG A 304 6.14 -6.78 -20.85
N PRO A 305 6.68 -7.53 -21.84
CA PRO A 305 6.91 -8.97 -21.69
C PRO A 305 7.94 -9.30 -20.59
N ASP A 306 8.67 -8.29 -20.10
CA ASP A 306 9.65 -8.36 -19.04
C ASP A 306 9.07 -8.32 -17.63
N LEU A 307 7.86 -7.78 -17.44
CA LEU A 307 7.16 -7.83 -16.14
C LEU A 307 6.68 -9.22 -15.79
N ALA A 308 6.49 -10.05 -16.81
CA ALA A 308 6.27 -11.46 -16.62
C ALA A 308 7.54 -12.15 -16.04
N LEU A 309 8.74 -11.58 -16.27
CA LEU A 309 10.05 -12.24 -16.13
C LEU A 309 10.77 -12.15 -14.79
N VAL A 310 10.14 -11.67 -13.72
CA VAL A 310 10.88 -11.35 -12.48
C VAL A 310 10.19 -11.88 -11.23
N ASP A 311 10.76 -12.95 -10.66
CA ASP A 311 10.63 -13.26 -9.25
C ASP A 311 11.10 -12.06 -8.40
N GLY A 312 10.19 -11.52 -7.58
CA GLY A 312 10.54 -10.60 -6.49
C GLY A 312 10.57 -9.09 -6.80
N GLY A 313 10.26 -8.64 -8.02
CA GLY A 313 10.14 -7.20 -8.31
C GLY A 313 8.74 -6.67 -8.03
N TRP A 314 7.79 -7.02 -8.88
CA TRP A 314 6.43 -6.49 -8.84
C TRP A 314 5.48 -7.31 -7.94
N GLY A 315 5.94 -7.63 -6.72
CA GLY A 315 5.29 -8.58 -5.81
C GLY A 315 3.78 -8.34 -5.61
N ASP A 316 3.37 -7.07 -5.51
CA ASP A 316 1.97 -6.69 -5.28
C ASP A 316 1.18 -6.41 -6.57
N GLY A 317 1.84 -6.14 -7.68
CA GLY A 317 1.16 -5.98 -8.97
C GLY A 317 0.67 -7.29 -9.57
N ARG A 318 1.19 -8.44 -9.10
CA ARG A 318 0.60 -9.75 -9.41
C ARG A 318 -0.88 -9.81 -9.03
N ALA A 319 -1.26 -9.27 -7.87
CA ALA A 319 -2.66 -9.22 -7.45
C ALA A 319 -3.54 -8.42 -8.43
N ALA A 320 -3.02 -7.28 -8.90
CA ALA A 320 -3.69 -6.47 -9.91
C ALA A 320 -3.82 -7.20 -11.25
N ALA A 321 -2.76 -7.88 -11.70
CA ALA A 321 -2.79 -8.67 -12.93
C ALA A 321 -3.81 -9.83 -12.84
N GLU A 322 -3.91 -10.52 -11.70
CA GLU A 322 -4.92 -11.57 -11.47
C GLU A 322 -6.36 -11.01 -11.52
N ARG A 323 -6.60 -9.81 -10.95
CA ARG A 323 -7.91 -9.15 -11.02
C ARG A 323 -8.28 -8.78 -12.44
N LEU A 324 -7.35 -8.17 -13.18
CA LEU A 324 -7.55 -7.83 -14.60
C LEU A 324 -7.83 -9.09 -15.43
N LEU A 325 -7.08 -10.17 -15.22
CA LEU A 325 -7.31 -11.44 -15.91
C LEU A 325 -8.69 -12.03 -15.61
N ALA A 326 -9.09 -12.09 -14.33
CA ALA A 326 -10.40 -12.59 -13.94
C ALA A 326 -11.54 -11.76 -14.56
N ARG A 327 -11.38 -10.44 -14.65
CA ARG A 327 -12.34 -9.54 -15.31
C ARG A 327 -12.38 -9.77 -16.82
N ALA A 328 -11.24 -9.87 -17.49
CA ALA A 328 -11.18 -10.10 -18.93
C ALA A 328 -11.86 -11.41 -19.35
N LEU A 329 -11.62 -12.50 -18.60
CA LEU A 329 -12.27 -13.80 -18.83
C LEU A 329 -13.78 -13.73 -18.65
N ALA A 330 -14.27 -12.96 -17.68
CA ALA A 330 -15.71 -12.79 -17.47
C ALA A 330 -16.41 -12.02 -18.61
N VAL A 331 -15.68 -11.17 -19.34
CA VAL A 331 -16.25 -10.31 -20.41
C VAL A 331 -16.15 -10.96 -21.78
N GLU A 332 -14.99 -11.50 -22.14
CA GLU A 332 -14.71 -12.02 -23.49
C GLU A 332 -14.11 -13.42 -23.53
N GLY A 333 -14.05 -14.14 -22.40
CA GLY A 333 -13.39 -15.45 -22.29
C GLY A 333 -13.75 -16.42 -23.41
N ASP A 334 -15.05 -16.55 -23.73
CA ASP A 334 -15.58 -17.47 -24.74
C ASP A 334 -15.15 -17.14 -26.18
N LYS A 335 -14.67 -15.91 -26.41
CA LYS A 335 -14.28 -15.41 -27.73
C LYS A 335 -12.75 -15.38 -27.91
N LEU A 336 -11.99 -15.75 -26.87
CA LEU A 336 -10.53 -15.70 -26.92
C LEU A 336 -9.97 -16.79 -27.82
N THR A 337 -8.97 -16.42 -28.60
CA THR A 337 -8.13 -17.42 -29.27
C THR A 337 -7.22 -18.09 -28.25
N PRO A 338 -6.83 -19.36 -28.46
CA PRO A 338 -5.89 -20.06 -27.58
C PRO A 338 -4.57 -19.30 -27.37
N GLN A 339 -4.06 -18.66 -28.43
CA GLN A 339 -2.85 -17.84 -28.40
C GLN A 339 -2.97 -16.66 -27.44
N ARG A 340 -4.08 -15.92 -27.51
CA ARG A 340 -4.32 -14.72 -26.69
C ARG A 340 -4.57 -15.12 -25.24
N LEU A 341 -5.38 -16.16 -25.01
CA LEU A 341 -5.65 -16.71 -23.68
C LEU A 341 -4.34 -17.17 -23.00
N TYR A 342 -3.51 -17.96 -23.67
CA TYR A 342 -2.24 -18.41 -23.11
C TYR A 342 -1.28 -17.25 -22.84
N THR A 343 -1.22 -16.27 -23.74
CA THR A 343 -0.41 -15.06 -23.53
C THR A 343 -0.86 -14.30 -22.29
N TRP A 344 -2.16 -14.15 -22.04
CA TRP A 344 -2.67 -13.51 -20.83
C TRP A 344 -2.46 -14.33 -19.56
N LEU A 345 -2.54 -15.66 -19.62
CA LEU A 345 -2.26 -16.54 -18.49
C LEU A 345 -0.77 -16.51 -18.09
N ASN A 346 0.10 -16.30 -19.07
CA ASN A 346 1.56 -16.22 -18.95
C ASN A 346 2.06 -14.81 -18.60
N ALA A 347 1.36 -13.74 -18.99
CA ALA A 347 1.77 -12.35 -18.73
C ALA A 347 2.01 -12.00 -17.24
N PRO A 348 1.25 -12.55 -16.27
CA PRO A 348 1.55 -12.38 -14.84
C PRO A 348 2.66 -13.30 -14.31
N ALA A 349 3.21 -14.21 -15.13
CA ALA A 349 3.77 -15.46 -14.63
C ALA A 349 5.04 -15.99 -15.31
N ARG A 350 5.69 -15.30 -16.26
CA ARG A 350 6.96 -15.79 -16.85
C ARG A 350 8.12 -15.89 -15.85
N THR A 351 8.09 -16.70 -14.80
CA THR A 351 9.31 -17.02 -14.05
C THR A 351 10.20 -17.93 -14.90
N ASP A 352 11.02 -17.35 -15.79
CA ASP A 352 12.11 -18.09 -16.46
C ASP A 352 13.33 -18.27 -15.54
N VAL A 353 13.25 -17.78 -14.31
CA VAL A 353 14.07 -18.21 -13.18
C VAL A 353 13.07 -18.59 -12.09
N GLY A 354 12.95 -19.88 -11.73
CA GLY A 354 12.07 -20.24 -10.60
C GLY A 354 11.47 -21.64 -10.55
N PHE A 355 11.59 -22.49 -11.59
CA PHE A 355 11.08 -23.87 -11.49
C PHE A 355 11.79 -24.70 -10.38
N PHE A 356 12.98 -24.26 -9.94
CA PHE A 356 13.72 -24.86 -8.83
C PHE A 356 13.30 -24.35 -7.43
N GLU A 357 12.71 -23.16 -7.29
CA GLU A 357 12.27 -22.63 -5.99
C GLU A 357 10.83 -23.03 -5.63
N LEU A 358 9.97 -23.30 -6.63
CA LEU A 358 8.56 -23.63 -6.37
C LEU A 358 8.34 -25.02 -5.75
N LYS A 359 9.24 -26.00 -5.99
CA LYS A 359 9.22 -27.26 -5.23
C LYS A 359 9.60 -27.08 -3.75
N GLN A 360 10.39 -26.06 -3.41
CA GLN A 360 10.67 -25.70 -2.01
C GLN A 360 9.43 -25.13 -1.31
N SER A 361 8.45 -24.65 -2.07
CA SER A 361 7.27 -23.96 -1.55
C SER A 361 6.08 -24.86 -1.24
N HIS A 362 5.99 -26.11 -1.71
CA HIS A 362 4.76 -26.90 -1.53
C HIS A 362 4.60 -27.53 -0.13
N VAL A 363 5.70 -27.77 0.59
CA VAL A 363 5.65 -28.08 2.03
C VAL A 363 5.64 -26.80 2.87
N VAL A 364 6.20 -25.72 2.31
CA VAL A 364 6.29 -24.42 2.97
C VAL A 364 4.99 -23.60 2.78
N SER A 365 4.09 -23.83 1.83
CA SER A 365 2.90 -22.97 1.69
C SER A 365 1.86 -23.23 2.79
N LYS A 366 1.80 -24.45 3.32
CA LYS A 366 0.94 -24.78 4.46
C LYS A 366 1.53 -24.37 5.82
N ALA A 367 2.87 -24.37 5.95
CA ALA A 367 3.58 -23.98 7.17
C ALA A 367 4.03 -22.49 7.20
N ALA A 368 4.31 -21.88 6.05
CA ALA A 368 4.62 -20.46 5.90
C ALA A 368 3.38 -19.60 5.91
N SER A 369 2.23 -20.04 5.37
CA SER A 369 0.97 -19.31 5.60
C SER A 369 0.58 -19.25 7.09
N GLN A 370 1.12 -20.15 7.92
CA GLN A 370 0.90 -20.18 9.36
C GLN A 370 1.97 -19.46 10.18
N VAL A 371 3.22 -19.33 9.71
CA VAL A 371 4.35 -18.83 10.53
C VAL A 371 5.04 -17.58 9.95
N PHE A 372 5.06 -17.41 8.63
CA PHE A 372 5.48 -16.16 8.00
C PHE A 372 4.22 -15.41 7.59
N GLY A 373 3.90 -14.32 8.29
CA GLY A 373 3.05 -13.30 7.69
C GLY A 373 3.50 -13.13 6.24
N SER A 374 2.55 -13.17 5.31
CA SER A 374 2.82 -12.90 3.90
C SER A 374 3.74 -11.67 3.81
N PRO A 375 4.58 -11.53 2.76
CA PRO A 375 5.21 -10.23 2.49
C PRO A 375 4.12 -9.15 2.57
N PRO A 376 4.44 -7.89 2.91
CA PRO A 376 3.49 -6.90 3.39
C PRO A 376 2.44 -6.44 2.36
N CYS A 377 1.95 -7.32 1.48
CA CYS A 377 0.57 -7.32 1.04
C CYS A 377 -0.30 -7.14 2.28
N THR A 378 -0.99 -6.02 2.38
CA THR A 378 -1.98 -5.83 3.42
C THR A 378 -2.95 -7.02 3.36
N GLY A 379 -3.34 -7.63 4.48
CA GLY A 379 -4.12 -8.89 4.48
C GLY A 379 -5.42 -8.90 3.64
N GLY A 380 -5.88 -7.75 3.14
CA GLY A 380 -6.92 -7.65 2.12
C GLY A 380 -6.44 -7.98 0.69
N GLU A 381 -5.29 -7.47 0.25
CA GLU A 381 -4.78 -7.66 -1.12
C GLU A 381 -4.38 -9.10 -1.40
N ALA A 382 -3.70 -9.76 -0.45
CA ALA A 382 -3.36 -11.17 -0.58
C ALA A 382 -4.60 -12.07 -0.64
N ARG A 383 -5.69 -11.66 0.03
CA ARG A 383 -6.97 -12.37 -0.03
C ARG A 383 -7.65 -12.15 -1.37
N GLU A 384 -7.72 -10.91 -1.84
CA GLU A 384 -8.29 -10.57 -3.16
C GLU A 384 -7.54 -11.24 -4.31
N ALA A 385 -6.21 -11.35 -4.23
CA ALA A 385 -5.40 -12.05 -5.22
C ALA A 385 -5.78 -13.54 -5.28
N ARG A 386 -5.95 -14.19 -4.13
CA ARG A 386 -6.40 -15.60 -4.06
C ARG A 386 -7.82 -15.75 -4.59
N ASP A 387 -8.72 -14.85 -4.23
CA ASP A 387 -10.11 -14.86 -4.70
C ASP A 387 -10.15 -14.71 -6.23
N SER A 388 -9.32 -13.83 -6.80
CA SER A 388 -9.22 -13.60 -8.25
C SER A 388 -8.61 -14.80 -8.98
N ALA A 389 -7.52 -15.36 -8.46
CA ALA A 389 -6.94 -16.58 -8.99
C ALA A 389 -7.93 -17.77 -8.92
N SER A 390 -8.78 -17.82 -7.88
CA SER A 390 -9.87 -18.81 -7.78
C SER A 390 -10.93 -18.61 -8.86
N ARG A 391 -11.27 -17.37 -9.21
CA ARG A 391 -12.22 -17.07 -10.30
C ARG A 391 -11.66 -17.50 -11.66
N VAL A 392 -10.38 -17.22 -11.93
CA VAL A 392 -9.69 -17.69 -13.14
C VAL A 392 -9.72 -19.22 -13.23
N ARG A 393 -9.40 -19.90 -12.12
CA ARG A 393 -9.45 -21.37 -12.04
C ARG A 393 -10.84 -21.93 -12.32
N THR A 394 -11.85 -21.38 -11.64
CA THR A 394 -13.25 -21.80 -11.82
C THR A 394 -13.72 -21.60 -13.26
N TRP A 395 -13.27 -20.50 -13.90
CA TRP A 395 -13.54 -20.27 -15.31
C TRP A 395 -12.89 -21.34 -16.20
N LEU A 396 -11.62 -21.66 -16.00
CA LEU A 396 -10.92 -22.71 -16.77
C LEU A 396 -11.59 -24.09 -16.62
N GLU A 397 -12.00 -24.45 -15.40
CA GLU A 397 -12.71 -25.71 -15.11
C GLU A 397 -14.07 -25.79 -15.81
N ALA A 398 -14.76 -24.65 -15.94
CA ALA A 398 -16.02 -24.55 -16.67
C ALA A 398 -15.86 -24.52 -18.20
N HIS A 399 -14.64 -24.33 -18.73
CA HIS A 399 -14.35 -24.24 -20.18
C HIS A 399 -13.28 -25.26 -20.61
N PRO A 400 -13.61 -26.57 -20.66
CA PRO A 400 -12.67 -27.64 -20.98
C PRO A 400 -11.89 -27.46 -22.29
N ASP A 401 -12.54 -26.94 -23.33
CA ASP A 401 -11.89 -26.73 -24.64
C ASP A 401 -10.88 -25.58 -24.59
N ALA A 402 -11.19 -24.51 -23.86
CA ALA A 402 -10.27 -23.40 -23.65
C ALA A 402 -9.05 -23.83 -22.81
N TYR A 403 -9.28 -24.66 -21.77
CA TYR A 403 -8.20 -25.27 -20.97
C TYR A 403 -7.24 -26.07 -21.87
N LYS A 404 -7.78 -27.02 -22.65
CA LYS A 404 -7.01 -27.90 -23.54
C LYS A 404 -6.22 -27.09 -24.57
N ALA A 405 -6.88 -26.12 -25.21
CA ALA A 405 -6.26 -25.32 -26.25
C ALA A 405 -5.17 -24.38 -25.70
N ALA A 406 -5.38 -23.77 -24.52
CA ALA A 406 -4.36 -22.96 -23.86
C ALA A 406 -3.14 -23.79 -23.44
N LEU A 407 -3.35 -25.00 -22.89
CA LEU A 407 -2.26 -25.90 -22.54
C LEU A 407 -1.44 -26.29 -23.78
N LEU A 408 -2.11 -26.70 -24.86
CA LEU A 408 -1.45 -27.08 -26.10
C LEU A 408 -0.64 -25.93 -26.69
N GLU A 409 -1.22 -24.73 -26.74
CA GLU A 409 -0.53 -23.50 -27.16
C GLU A 409 0.73 -23.26 -26.32
N GLY A 410 0.64 -23.45 -25.00
CA GLY A 410 1.78 -23.30 -24.11
C GLY A 410 2.91 -24.26 -24.40
N ILE A 411 2.60 -25.53 -24.61
CA ILE A 411 3.60 -26.57 -24.88
C ILE A 411 4.24 -26.34 -26.26
N CYS A 412 3.43 -25.98 -27.27
CA CYS A 412 3.89 -25.68 -28.63
C CYS A 412 4.89 -24.51 -28.69
N ARG A 413 4.88 -23.58 -27.73
CA ARG A 413 5.87 -22.49 -27.66
C ARG A 413 7.27 -22.94 -27.22
N TYR A 414 7.42 -24.16 -26.68
CA TYR A 414 8.68 -24.66 -26.10
C TYR A 414 9.15 -26.01 -26.70
N THR A 415 8.57 -26.46 -27.81
CA THR A 415 8.88 -27.79 -28.41
C THR A 415 10.32 -27.96 -28.87
N ASP A 416 11.04 -26.87 -29.10
CA ASP A 416 12.44 -26.87 -29.59
C ASP A 416 13.48 -26.79 -28.46
N GLU A 417 13.05 -26.69 -27.20
CA GLU A 417 13.95 -26.60 -26.04
C GLU A 417 14.25 -27.98 -25.43
N TRP A 418 15.50 -28.18 -25.00
CA TRP A 418 16.00 -29.42 -24.39
C TRP A 418 15.34 -29.81 -23.05
N ASN A 419 14.36 -29.03 -22.58
CA ASN A 419 13.71 -29.19 -21.27
C ASN A 419 12.17 -29.05 -21.33
N LEU A 420 11.56 -29.75 -22.29
CA LEU A 420 10.10 -29.75 -22.50
C LEU A 420 9.31 -30.11 -21.24
N HIS A 421 9.82 -31.04 -20.41
CA HIS A 421 9.11 -31.48 -19.19
C HIS A 421 8.93 -30.34 -18.17
N ASP A 422 9.97 -29.55 -17.90
CA ASP A 422 9.90 -28.45 -16.94
C ASP A 422 8.99 -27.32 -17.49
N LYS A 423 9.06 -27.04 -18.81
CA LYS A 423 8.21 -26.03 -19.46
C LYS A 423 6.74 -26.42 -19.51
N VAL A 424 6.43 -27.70 -19.70
CA VAL A 424 5.08 -28.24 -19.55
C VAL A 424 4.54 -28.03 -18.14
N ALA A 425 5.34 -28.33 -17.12
CA ALA A 425 4.89 -28.18 -15.74
C ALA A 425 4.60 -26.72 -15.41
N LEU A 426 5.41 -25.79 -15.93
CA LEU A 426 5.16 -24.35 -15.87
C LEU A 426 3.88 -23.94 -16.61
N ALA A 427 3.63 -24.49 -17.80
CA ALA A 427 2.38 -24.25 -18.53
C ALA A 427 1.14 -24.72 -17.74
N LYS A 428 1.24 -25.82 -16.99
CA LYS A 428 0.20 -26.29 -16.06
C LYS A 428 0.03 -25.36 -14.85
N GLU A 429 1.11 -24.78 -14.33
CA GLU A 429 1.03 -23.77 -13.26
C GLU A 429 0.28 -22.51 -13.72
N TYR A 430 0.47 -22.08 -14.97
CA TYR A 430 -0.25 -20.94 -15.53
C TYR A 430 -1.76 -21.15 -15.61
N LEU A 431 -2.22 -22.41 -15.66
CA LEU A 431 -3.63 -22.77 -15.58
C LEU A 431 -4.18 -22.72 -14.15
N ARG A 432 -3.45 -22.11 -13.19
CA ARG A 432 -3.86 -21.89 -11.80
C ARG A 432 -4.28 -23.16 -11.06
N HIS A 433 -3.66 -24.29 -11.43
CA HIS A 433 -3.99 -25.62 -10.93
C HIS A 433 -5.48 -25.99 -11.09
N ALA A 434 -6.12 -25.51 -12.16
CA ALA A 434 -7.47 -25.92 -12.54
C ALA A 434 -7.54 -27.44 -12.74
N GLU A 435 -8.65 -28.04 -12.29
CA GLU A 435 -8.90 -29.46 -12.51
C GLU A 435 -8.91 -29.79 -14.01
N GLN A 436 -8.28 -30.90 -14.35
CA GLN A 436 -8.23 -31.38 -15.73
C GLN A 436 -9.63 -31.83 -16.18
N PRO A 437 -10.02 -31.56 -17.44
CA PRO A 437 -11.25 -32.10 -18.02
C PRO A 437 -11.33 -33.62 -17.90
N PHE A 438 -12.55 -34.14 -17.76
CA PHE A 438 -12.78 -35.58 -17.58
C PHE A 438 -12.28 -36.45 -18.75
N ASP A 439 -12.22 -35.88 -19.95
CA ASP A 439 -11.77 -36.50 -21.20
C ASP A 439 -10.34 -36.08 -21.59
N TYR A 440 -9.58 -35.52 -20.66
CA TYR A 440 -8.24 -35.00 -20.90
C TYR A 440 -7.28 -36.05 -21.45
N GLY A 441 -7.23 -37.25 -20.86
CA GLY A 441 -6.35 -38.33 -21.31
C GLY A 441 -6.71 -38.84 -22.71
N LEU A 442 -8.01 -38.97 -23.01
CA LEU A 442 -8.48 -39.30 -24.36
C LEU A 442 -8.12 -38.22 -25.37
N TRP A 443 -8.32 -36.94 -25.03
CA TRP A 443 -7.93 -35.82 -25.87
C TRP A 443 -6.42 -35.80 -26.13
N CYS A 444 -5.59 -36.03 -25.11
CA CYS A 444 -4.14 -36.12 -25.26
C CYS A 444 -3.73 -37.22 -26.25
N LEU A 445 -4.39 -38.39 -26.21
CA LEU A 445 -4.13 -39.48 -27.14
C LEU A 445 -4.46 -39.09 -28.59
N GLU A 446 -5.59 -38.41 -28.82
CA GLU A 446 -5.97 -37.95 -30.16
C GLU A 446 -5.02 -36.88 -30.70
N GLN A 447 -4.59 -35.93 -29.85
CA GLN A 447 -3.57 -34.95 -30.24
C GLN A 447 -2.22 -35.62 -30.51
N ALA A 448 -1.81 -36.62 -29.71
CA ALA A 448 -0.58 -37.36 -29.91
C ALA A 448 -0.54 -38.03 -31.28
N LYS A 449 -1.64 -38.67 -31.72
CA LYS A 449 -1.76 -39.27 -33.05
C LYS A 449 -1.65 -38.21 -34.15
N ALA A 450 -2.31 -37.06 -33.98
CA ALA A 450 -2.32 -35.98 -34.98
C ALA A 450 -0.93 -35.38 -35.23
N VAL A 451 -0.09 -35.28 -34.19
CA VAL A 451 1.26 -34.71 -34.29
C VAL A 451 2.38 -35.75 -34.37
N ALA A 452 2.05 -37.05 -34.40
CA ALA A 452 3.00 -38.16 -34.26
C ALA A 452 4.19 -38.11 -35.24
N ASP A 453 3.94 -37.67 -36.48
CA ASP A 453 4.95 -37.61 -37.53
C ASP A 453 5.61 -36.22 -37.66
N ALA A 454 4.89 -35.17 -37.28
CA ALA A 454 5.35 -33.78 -37.42
C ALA A 454 6.16 -33.29 -36.21
N GLN A 455 5.79 -33.70 -35.00
CA GLN A 455 6.42 -33.28 -33.74
C GLN A 455 6.52 -34.47 -32.76
N PRO A 456 7.52 -35.35 -32.95
CA PRO A 456 7.61 -36.61 -32.20
C PRO A 456 7.83 -36.42 -30.69
N GLU A 457 8.52 -35.37 -30.25
CA GLU A 457 8.69 -35.07 -28.81
C GLU A 457 7.37 -34.68 -28.14
N LEU A 458 6.59 -33.78 -28.77
CA LEU A 458 5.27 -33.40 -28.30
C LEU A 458 4.32 -34.61 -28.28
N ALA A 459 4.35 -35.42 -29.34
CA ALA A 459 3.53 -36.62 -29.45
C ALA A 459 3.82 -37.63 -28.34
N ARG A 460 5.10 -37.85 -28.01
CA ARG A 460 5.50 -38.73 -26.88
C ARG A 460 5.06 -38.18 -25.53
N TRP A 461 5.17 -36.87 -25.32
CA TRP A 461 4.71 -36.25 -24.08
C TRP A 461 3.18 -36.39 -23.91
N LEU A 462 2.41 -36.06 -24.94
CA LEU A 462 0.95 -36.21 -24.95
C LEU A 462 0.54 -37.68 -24.73
N TYR A 463 1.25 -38.62 -25.34
CA TYR A 463 1.02 -40.04 -25.11
C TYR A 463 1.32 -40.47 -23.65
N ALA A 464 2.39 -39.95 -23.04
CA ALA A 464 2.73 -40.23 -21.65
C ALA A 464 1.66 -39.71 -20.68
N GLU A 465 1.06 -38.55 -20.95
CA GLU A 465 -0.08 -38.03 -20.18
C GLU A 465 -1.30 -38.93 -20.32
N ALA A 466 -1.65 -39.36 -21.53
CA ALA A 466 -2.74 -40.31 -21.76
C ALA A 466 -2.51 -41.64 -21.03
N LEU A 467 -1.27 -42.14 -21.02
CA LEU A 467 -0.89 -43.36 -20.30
C LEU A 467 -1.11 -43.21 -18.79
N GLN A 468 -0.65 -42.10 -18.20
CA GLN A 468 -0.84 -41.81 -16.79
C GLN A 468 -2.33 -41.76 -16.41
N ARG A 469 -3.17 -41.16 -17.26
CA ARG A 469 -4.62 -41.09 -17.04
C ARG A 469 -5.31 -42.44 -17.15
N SER A 470 -4.88 -43.29 -18.08
CA SER A 470 -5.38 -44.67 -18.18
C SER A 470 -5.06 -45.47 -16.91
N GLU A 471 -3.86 -45.29 -16.34
CA GLU A 471 -3.47 -45.93 -15.07
C GLU A 471 -4.25 -45.39 -13.86
N GLN A 472 -4.71 -44.14 -13.93
CA GLN A 472 -5.62 -43.54 -12.94
C GLN A 472 -7.09 -43.93 -13.15
N GLY A 473 -7.41 -44.71 -14.19
CA GLY A 473 -8.75 -45.24 -14.43
C GLY A 473 -9.71 -44.28 -15.14
N GLU A 474 -9.21 -43.38 -16.00
CA GLU A 474 -10.06 -42.50 -16.80
C GLU A 474 -11.03 -43.30 -17.69
N GLU A 475 -12.32 -42.95 -17.62
CA GLU A 475 -13.38 -43.65 -18.35
C GLU A 475 -13.23 -43.46 -19.86
N GLY A 476 -13.26 -44.56 -20.62
CA GLY A 476 -13.05 -44.54 -22.07
C GLY A 476 -11.59 -44.66 -22.54
N LEU A 477 -10.60 -44.58 -21.65
CA LEU A 477 -9.18 -44.68 -21.99
C LEU A 477 -8.57 -46.00 -21.51
N SER A 478 -8.59 -47.01 -22.38
CA SER A 478 -8.04 -48.35 -22.06
C SER A 478 -6.59 -48.54 -22.50
N ARG A 479 -5.85 -49.40 -21.78
CA ARG A 479 -4.48 -49.81 -22.17
C ARG A 479 -4.41 -50.34 -23.59
N ARG A 480 -5.45 -51.07 -24.01
CA ARG A 480 -5.59 -51.61 -25.36
C ARG A 480 -5.64 -50.50 -26.42
N LEU A 481 -6.36 -49.41 -26.16
CA LEU A 481 -6.46 -48.27 -27.08
C LEU A 481 -5.11 -47.56 -27.24
N LEU A 482 -4.33 -47.46 -26.15
CA LEU A 482 -2.97 -46.91 -26.17
C LEU A 482 -2.01 -47.80 -26.96
N ASP A 483 -2.08 -49.12 -26.73
CA ASP A 483 -1.26 -50.10 -27.46
C ASP A 483 -1.56 -50.06 -28.97
N GLU A 484 -2.84 -49.99 -29.36
CA GLU A 484 -3.27 -49.82 -30.76
C GLU A 484 -2.71 -48.53 -31.38
N ALA A 485 -2.69 -47.42 -30.63
CA ALA A 485 -2.11 -46.16 -31.11
C ALA A 485 -0.59 -46.26 -31.37
N THR A 486 0.17 -46.94 -30.51
CA THR A 486 1.63 -47.16 -30.74
C THR A 486 1.94 -48.15 -31.86
N GLN A 487 0.98 -49.00 -32.24
CA GLN A 487 1.09 -49.86 -33.42
C GLN A 487 0.87 -49.06 -34.70
N GLN A 488 -0.10 -48.14 -34.70
CA GLN A 488 -0.41 -47.27 -35.84
C GLN A 488 0.65 -46.18 -36.03
N HIS A 489 1.19 -45.63 -34.94
CA HIS A 489 2.20 -44.58 -34.93
C HIS A 489 3.41 -45.01 -34.08
N PRO A 490 4.44 -45.64 -34.69
CA PRO A 490 5.61 -46.14 -33.94
C PRO A 490 6.40 -45.06 -33.20
N SER A 491 6.31 -43.79 -33.62
CA SER A 491 6.96 -42.63 -32.98
C SER A 491 6.41 -42.32 -31.58
N LEU A 492 5.19 -42.78 -31.25
CA LEU A 492 4.58 -42.64 -29.92
C LEU A 492 5.22 -43.54 -28.87
N ARG A 493 6.01 -44.54 -29.27
CA ARG A 493 6.66 -45.44 -28.32
C ARG A 493 7.58 -44.64 -27.41
N PRO A 494 7.46 -44.79 -26.08
CA PRO A 494 8.37 -44.12 -25.15
C PRO A 494 9.79 -44.58 -25.42
N VAL A 495 10.70 -43.62 -25.61
CA VAL A 495 12.13 -43.89 -25.75
C VAL A 495 12.63 -44.31 -24.36
N PRO A 496 13.28 -45.48 -24.20
CA PRO A 496 13.84 -45.86 -22.91
C PRO A 496 14.87 -44.81 -22.48
N PRO A 497 14.84 -44.38 -21.21
CA PRO A 497 15.70 -43.29 -20.76
C PRO A 497 17.18 -43.69 -20.91
N VAL A 498 17.99 -42.79 -21.49
CA VAL A 498 19.44 -42.97 -21.58
C VAL A 498 20.03 -42.97 -20.16
N PRO A 499 20.82 -43.98 -19.75
CA PRO A 499 21.30 -44.12 -18.37
C PRO A 499 22.02 -42.89 -17.79
N GLU A 500 22.73 -42.12 -18.63
CA GLU A 500 23.45 -40.90 -18.22
C GLU A 500 22.49 -39.75 -17.84
N ALA A 501 21.40 -39.53 -18.58
CA ALA A 501 20.41 -38.50 -18.29
C ALA A 501 19.66 -38.77 -16.96
N VAL A 502 19.46 -40.04 -16.61
CA VAL A 502 18.89 -40.44 -15.30
C VAL A 502 19.86 -40.16 -14.15
N GLY A 503 21.17 -40.27 -14.39
CA GLY A 503 22.20 -39.94 -13.42
C GLY A 503 22.22 -38.46 -13.06
N GLU A 504 22.22 -37.58 -14.07
CA GLU A 504 22.21 -36.13 -13.88
C GLU A 504 20.91 -35.63 -13.22
N LEU A 505 19.75 -36.14 -13.63
CA LEU A 505 18.46 -35.82 -12.99
C LEU A 505 18.42 -36.25 -11.51
N ARG A 506 19.01 -37.40 -11.17
CA ARG A 506 19.11 -37.88 -9.78
C ARG A 506 20.06 -37.03 -8.94
N GLU A 507 21.22 -36.65 -9.47
CA GLU A 507 22.14 -35.75 -8.77
C GLU A 507 21.57 -34.35 -8.59
N ARG A 508 20.80 -33.87 -9.57
CA ARG A 508 20.12 -32.56 -9.50
C ARG A 508 19.00 -32.56 -8.47
N SER A 509 18.22 -33.65 -8.36
CA SER A 509 17.24 -33.83 -7.28
C SER A 509 17.89 -33.89 -5.90
N ARG A 510 18.99 -34.66 -5.74
CA ARG A 510 19.72 -34.73 -4.46
C ARG A 510 20.30 -33.37 -4.04
N ARG A 511 20.78 -32.56 -4.99
CA ARG A 511 21.23 -31.20 -4.71
C ARG A 511 20.09 -30.30 -4.24
N GLY A 512 18.91 -30.40 -4.84
CA GLY A 512 17.70 -29.69 -4.38
C GLY A 512 17.30 -30.09 -2.95
N GLU A 513 17.22 -31.39 -2.67
CA GLU A 513 16.88 -31.91 -1.33
C GLU A 513 17.91 -31.52 -0.25
N ALA A 514 19.19 -31.47 -0.59
CA ALA A 514 20.25 -31.04 0.33
C ALA A 514 20.16 -29.53 0.64
N ILE A 515 19.79 -28.70 -0.35
CA ILE A 515 19.57 -27.27 -0.16
C ILE A 515 18.34 -27.03 0.74
N ASP A 516 17.25 -27.78 0.53
CA ASP A 516 16.03 -27.71 1.35
C ASP A 516 16.27 -28.10 2.80
N THR A 517 16.99 -29.20 3.01
CA THR A 517 17.37 -29.68 4.34
C THR A 517 18.22 -28.63 5.05
N SER A 518 19.22 -28.07 4.38
CA SER A 518 20.09 -27.02 4.93
C SER A 518 19.33 -25.73 5.25
N TYR A 519 18.37 -25.32 4.43
CA TYR A 519 17.52 -24.15 4.69
C TYR A 519 16.62 -24.36 5.91
N LEU A 520 15.92 -25.50 6.00
CA LEU A 520 15.05 -25.84 7.11
C LEU A 520 15.84 -25.98 8.43
N GLU A 521 17.04 -26.55 8.39
CA GLU A 521 17.94 -26.64 9.54
C GLU A 521 18.41 -25.26 10.00
N ARG A 522 18.84 -24.38 9.08
CA ARG A 522 19.22 -23.00 9.42
C ARG A 522 18.06 -22.23 10.05
N ARG A 523 16.83 -22.44 9.56
CA ARG A 523 15.64 -21.81 10.10
C ARG A 523 15.30 -22.33 11.50
N ARG A 524 15.25 -23.65 11.70
CA ARG A 524 15.04 -24.26 13.03
C ARG A 524 16.10 -23.79 14.02
N ARG A 525 17.35 -23.66 13.56
CA ARG A 525 18.43 -23.13 14.39
C ARG A 525 18.17 -21.69 14.81
N ARG A 526 17.75 -20.81 13.90
CA ARG A 526 17.38 -19.42 14.24
C ARG A 526 16.16 -19.32 15.16
N GLU A 527 15.14 -20.15 14.95
CA GLU A 527 13.97 -20.22 15.85
C GLU A 527 14.38 -20.69 17.25
N GLN A 528 15.26 -21.69 17.35
CA GLN A 528 15.79 -22.16 18.63
C GLN A 528 16.69 -21.13 19.30
N GLU A 529 17.62 -20.52 18.57
CA GLU A 529 18.48 -19.42 19.05
C GLU A 529 17.63 -18.25 19.58
N TRP A 530 16.53 -17.92 18.89
CA TRP A 530 15.60 -16.89 19.32
C TRP A 530 14.87 -17.27 20.62
N LEU A 531 14.33 -18.49 20.71
CA LEU A 531 13.70 -18.98 21.95
C LEU A 531 14.67 -18.98 23.13
N ASP A 532 15.92 -19.38 22.88
CA ASP A 532 16.96 -19.40 23.91
C ASP A 532 17.31 -17.98 24.39
N ASN A 533 17.31 -16.99 23.48
CA ASN A 533 17.44 -15.59 23.87
C ASN A 533 16.27 -15.11 24.73
N VAL A 534 15.02 -15.45 24.37
CA VAL A 534 13.84 -15.11 25.19
C VAL A 534 13.94 -15.74 26.58
N ARG A 535 14.32 -17.02 26.65
CA ARG A 535 14.54 -17.73 27.93
C ARG A 535 15.63 -17.08 28.78
N SER A 536 16.73 -16.66 28.17
CA SER A 536 17.82 -16.00 28.90
C SER A 536 17.41 -14.66 29.51
N GLU A 537 16.41 -14.00 28.93
CA GLU A 537 15.90 -12.69 29.35
C GLU A 537 14.64 -12.80 30.23
N ALA A 538 14.15 -14.00 30.55
CA ALA A 538 12.88 -14.21 31.26
C ALA A 538 12.79 -13.39 32.56
N THR A 539 13.79 -13.49 33.44
CA THR A 539 13.85 -12.74 34.69
C THR A 539 13.90 -11.22 34.46
N ALA A 540 14.60 -10.77 33.42
CA ALA A 540 14.68 -9.36 33.08
C ALA A 540 13.34 -8.84 32.54
N LEU A 541 12.63 -9.65 31.74
CA LEU A 541 11.29 -9.35 31.24
C LEU A 541 10.27 -9.26 32.39
N GLU A 542 10.31 -10.15 33.37
CA GLU A 542 9.48 -10.05 34.59
C GLU A 542 9.70 -8.74 35.34
N GLN A 543 10.96 -8.31 35.43
CA GLN A 543 11.38 -7.08 36.11
C GLN A 543 11.19 -5.82 35.27
N ASN A 544 10.56 -5.93 34.09
CA ASN A 544 10.38 -4.85 33.14
C ASN A 544 11.70 -4.21 32.65
N ARG A 545 12.77 -5.00 32.57
CA ARG A 545 14.12 -4.59 32.18
C ARG A 545 14.72 -5.42 31.05
N GLY A 546 13.93 -6.27 30.40
CA GLY A 546 14.37 -7.11 29.29
C GLY A 546 14.97 -6.28 28.15
N ALA A 547 15.87 -6.86 27.36
CA ALA A 547 16.58 -6.12 26.32
C ALA A 547 15.63 -5.41 25.32
N PRO A 548 15.81 -4.11 25.01
CA PRO A 548 14.91 -3.37 24.11
C PRO A 548 14.77 -3.98 22.70
N TRP A 549 15.85 -4.56 22.16
CA TRP A 549 15.81 -5.23 20.84
C TRP A 549 14.87 -6.44 20.83
N LEU A 550 14.81 -7.18 21.95
CA LEU A 550 13.97 -8.36 22.09
C LEU A 550 12.49 -7.96 22.20
N LEU A 551 12.19 -6.91 22.96
CA LEU A 551 10.84 -6.35 23.07
C LEU A 551 10.36 -5.76 21.73
N PHE A 552 11.26 -5.13 20.97
CA PHE A 552 10.97 -4.66 19.61
C PHE A 552 10.66 -5.82 18.66
N ASP A 553 11.46 -6.89 18.68
CA ASP A 553 11.21 -8.09 17.86
C ASP A 553 9.89 -8.78 18.25
N LEU A 554 9.65 -8.99 19.55
CA LEU A 554 8.39 -9.53 20.07
C LEU A 554 7.19 -8.66 19.66
N GLY A 555 7.34 -7.33 19.76
CA GLY A 555 6.34 -6.37 19.32
C GLY A 555 6.06 -6.49 17.81
N GLN A 556 7.09 -6.55 16.97
CA GLN A 556 6.91 -6.76 15.54
C GLN A 556 6.17 -8.06 15.23
N ARG A 557 6.59 -9.19 15.83
CA ARG A 557 5.94 -10.49 15.62
C ARG A 557 4.47 -10.47 16.07
N TRP A 558 4.17 -9.80 17.18
CA TRP A 558 2.81 -9.65 17.69
C TRP A 558 1.94 -8.75 16.79
N PHE A 559 2.40 -7.54 16.48
CA PHE A 559 1.62 -6.55 15.71
C PHE A 559 1.47 -6.91 14.23
N GLN A 560 2.37 -7.70 13.66
CA GLN A 560 2.22 -8.23 12.30
C GLN A 560 1.13 -9.34 12.21
N ARG A 561 0.84 -10.04 13.32
CA ARG A 561 -0.14 -11.15 13.38
C ARG A 561 -1.50 -10.76 13.98
N SER A 562 -1.58 -9.71 14.79
CA SER A 562 -2.76 -9.31 15.56
C SER A 562 -3.93 -8.73 14.73
N ARG A 563 -3.89 -8.83 13.40
CA ARG A 563 -5.10 -8.69 12.55
C ARG A 563 -6.10 -9.85 12.73
N SER A 564 -5.67 -10.94 13.39
CA SER A 564 -6.56 -11.96 13.95
C SER A 564 -6.76 -11.66 15.43
N GLN A 565 -7.99 -11.69 15.94
CA GLN A 565 -8.39 -11.30 17.30
C GLN A 565 -7.86 -12.26 18.40
N VAL A 566 -6.67 -12.82 18.25
CA VAL A 566 -6.06 -13.74 19.24
C VAL A 566 -5.61 -12.92 20.45
N PRO A 567 -5.92 -13.32 21.69
CA PRO A 567 -5.38 -12.69 22.90
C PRO A 567 -3.87 -12.90 23.05
N LEU A 568 -3.16 -11.91 23.63
CA LEU A 568 -1.69 -11.91 23.77
C LEU A 568 -1.12 -13.16 24.45
N LEU A 569 -1.79 -13.65 25.49
CA LEU A 569 -1.32 -14.82 26.23
C LEU A 569 -1.44 -16.12 25.42
N ASP A 570 -2.48 -16.24 24.60
CA ASP A 570 -2.69 -17.43 23.76
C ASP A 570 -1.65 -17.47 22.64
N TRP A 571 -1.37 -16.33 22.00
CA TRP A 571 -0.31 -16.23 21.00
C TRP A 571 1.09 -16.48 21.59
N LEU A 572 1.41 -15.89 22.74
CA LEU A 572 2.68 -16.19 23.42
C LEU A 572 2.77 -17.67 23.78
N GLY A 573 1.67 -18.29 24.18
CA GLY A 573 1.60 -19.73 24.44
C GLY A 573 1.98 -20.58 23.22
N GLU A 574 1.52 -20.19 22.03
CA GLU A 574 1.88 -20.86 20.78
C GLU A 574 3.34 -20.61 20.38
N GLU A 575 3.81 -19.37 20.47
CA GLU A 575 5.16 -18.98 20.01
C GLU A 575 6.28 -19.44 20.96
N LEU A 576 6.00 -19.52 22.26
CA LEU A 576 6.98 -19.88 23.30
C LEU A 576 6.89 -21.36 23.71
N GLY A 577 6.22 -22.19 22.90
CA GLY A 577 6.13 -23.63 23.13
C GLY A 577 5.35 -24.04 24.39
N GLY A 578 4.46 -23.17 24.88
CA GLY A 578 3.57 -23.45 26.01
C GLY A 578 4.22 -23.36 27.40
N GLU A 579 5.44 -22.82 27.52
CA GLU A 579 6.11 -22.60 28.80
C GLU A 579 5.43 -21.47 29.59
N ARG A 580 4.56 -21.82 30.53
CA ARG A 580 3.70 -20.87 31.24
C ARG A 580 4.46 -19.72 31.91
N ASP A 581 5.55 -20.02 32.61
CA ASP A 581 6.34 -19.00 33.31
C ASP A 581 7.00 -18.03 32.33
N LEU A 582 7.50 -18.54 31.19
CA LEU A 582 8.10 -17.73 30.14
C LEU A 582 7.07 -16.85 29.44
N VAL A 583 5.85 -17.37 29.23
CA VAL A 583 4.71 -16.63 28.68
C VAL A 583 4.30 -15.49 29.60
N GLU A 584 4.18 -15.75 30.90
CA GLU A 584 3.82 -14.74 31.90
C GLU A 584 4.91 -13.66 32.01
N ALA A 585 6.19 -14.05 32.06
CA ALA A 585 7.34 -13.16 32.04
C ALA A 585 7.36 -12.24 30.81
N THR A 586 7.20 -12.83 29.63
CA THR A 586 7.23 -12.10 28.35
C THR A 586 6.03 -11.16 28.22
N ALA A 587 4.84 -11.59 28.65
CA ALA A 587 3.66 -10.75 28.68
C ALA A 587 3.82 -9.57 29.65
N SER A 588 4.47 -9.79 30.79
CA SER A 588 4.79 -8.72 31.76
C SER A 588 5.69 -7.68 31.12
N GLY A 589 6.81 -8.09 30.51
CA GLY A 589 7.77 -7.18 29.87
C GLY A 589 7.16 -6.39 28.70
N LEU A 590 6.31 -7.02 27.88
CA LEU A 590 5.61 -6.33 26.78
C LEU A 590 4.60 -5.29 27.28
N ARG A 591 3.89 -5.56 28.38
CA ARG A 591 2.93 -4.60 28.96
C ARG A 591 3.64 -3.46 29.68
N GLY A 592 4.74 -3.74 30.36
CA GLY A 592 5.49 -2.77 31.13
C GLY A 592 6.42 -1.88 30.31
N VAL A 593 6.62 -2.15 29.02
CA VAL A 593 7.63 -1.45 28.18
C VAL A 593 7.48 0.09 28.18
N ILE A 594 6.26 0.60 28.40
CA ILE A 594 5.95 2.04 28.43
C ILE A 594 6.37 2.68 29.77
N ASP A 595 6.46 1.89 30.84
CA ASP A 595 6.71 2.33 32.22
C ASP A 595 8.14 2.00 32.68
N ARG A 596 9.10 2.00 31.74
CA ARG A 596 10.50 1.67 32.03
C ARG A 596 11.25 2.87 32.59
N ASP A 597 11.97 2.64 33.69
CA ASP A 597 12.81 3.64 34.36
C ASP A 597 14.29 3.58 33.95
N ASP A 598 14.66 2.56 33.16
CA ASP A 598 16.03 2.27 32.75
C ASP A 598 16.36 2.70 31.31
N VAL A 599 15.37 3.22 30.58
CA VAL A 599 15.52 3.79 29.23
C VAL A 599 15.12 5.27 29.25
N PRO A 600 15.76 6.12 28.43
CA PRO A 600 15.47 7.55 28.46
C PRO A 600 14.03 7.83 28.03
N ASP A 601 13.33 8.68 28.77
CA ASP A 601 11.99 9.12 28.36
C ASP A 601 12.06 10.11 27.17
N ALA A 602 10.91 10.45 26.59
CA ALA A 602 10.87 11.36 25.44
C ALA A 602 11.50 12.74 25.74
N ASP A 603 11.34 13.25 26.97
CA ASP A 603 11.93 14.53 27.37
C ASP A 603 13.46 14.41 27.56
N GLU A 604 13.95 13.28 28.06
CA GLU A 604 15.37 12.98 28.19
C GLU A 604 16.04 12.81 26.81
N ILE A 605 15.38 12.11 25.87
CA ILE A 605 15.84 12.00 24.47
C ILE A 605 15.89 13.39 23.81
N LEU A 606 14.87 14.23 24.01
CA LEU A 606 14.81 15.59 23.46
C LEU A 606 15.84 16.54 24.10
N ARG A 607 16.29 16.25 25.33
CA ARG A 607 17.35 16.99 26.03
C ARG A 607 18.75 16.48 25.71
N LEU A 608 18.90 15.30 25.09
CA LEU A 608 20.19 14.87 24.59
C LEU A 608 20.68 15.94 23.60
N PRO A 609 21.88 16.50 23.80
CA PRO A 609 22.42 17.47 22.86
C PRO A 609 22.44 16.80 21.50
N THR A 610 21.61 17.31 20.57
CA THR A 610 21.63 16.92 19.16
C THR A 610 23.08 16.86 18.75
N PHE A 611 23.55 15.67 18.42
CA PHE A 611 24.93 15.44 18.02
C PHE A 611 25.22 16.43 16.89
N ARG A 612 25.97 17.50 17.19
CA ARG A 612 26.47 18.37 16.14
C ARG A 612 27.40 17.49 15.32
N CYS A 613 26.97 17.16 14.12
CA CYS A 613 27.82 16.49 13.15
C CYS A 613 29.14 17.28 13.08
N PRO A 614 30.29 16.69 13.40
CA PRO A 614 31.56 17.41 13.34
C PRO A 614 31.75 17.88 11.90
N SER A 615 31.89 19.19 11.71
CA SER A 615 32.10 19.84 10.40
C SER A 615 33.47 19.54 9.76
N SER A 616 34.05 18.38 10.08
CA SER A 616 35.33 17.92 9.56
C SER A 616 35.31 16.40 9.56
N PHE A 617 35.10 15.81 8.38
CA PHE A 617 35.49 14.42 8.14
C PHE A 617 37.03 14.33 8.24
N PRO A 618 37.61 13.51 9.14
CA PRO A 618 38.99 13.07 8.97
C PRO A 618 39.01 11.99 7.89
N SER A 619 39.91 12.14 6.93
CA SER A 619 40.19 11.14 5.90
C SER A 619 40.62 9.81 6.51
N THR A 620 39.97 8.72 6.07
CA THR A 620 40.47 7.35 5.92
C THR A 620 41.20 6.64 7.08
N SER A 621 40.76 5.40 7.30
CA SER A 621 41.45 4.28 7.95
C SER A 621 41.34 4.15 9.47
N GLU A 622 40.17 3.74 9.97
CA GLU A 622 40.09 2.88 11.17
C GLU A 622 39.00 1.82 10.94
N ARG A 623 39.43 0.56 10.95
CA ARG A 623 38.56 -0.62 10.80
C ARG A 623 37.73 -0.79 12.06
N TRP A 624 36.43 -0.99 11.90
CA TRP A 624 35.57 -1.50 12.98
C TRP A 624 36.08 -2.87 13.45
N PRO A 625 36.18 -3.12 14.77
CA PRO A 625 36.70 -4.37 15.29
C PRO A 625 35.66 -5.49 15.15
N THR A 626 36.06 -6.59 14.52
CA THR A 626 35.29 -7.85 14.46
C THR A 626 35.18 -8.48 15.86
N PRO A 627 34.02 -9.02 16.26
CA PRO A 627 33.89 -9.73 17.53
C PRO A 627 34.70 -11.03 17.49
N ASN A 628 35.57 -11.17 18.49
CA ASN A 628 36.47 -12.31 18.69
C ASN A 628 35.67 -13.61 18.91
N SER A 629 35.86 -14.58 18.02
CA SER A 629 35.51 -15.98 18.26
C SER A 629 36.50 -16.60 19.25
N SER A 630 36.18 -16.55 20.54
CA SER A 630 36.69 -17.53 21.52
C SER A 630 35.87 -17.52 22.80
N LYS A 631 35.06 -18.58 22.99
CA LYS A 631 35.01 -19.39 24.23
C LYS A 631 33.93 -20.48 24.11
N ARG A 632 34.47 -21.69 23.90
CA ARG A 632 33.94 -23.05 24.16
C ARG A 632 32.80 -23.58 23.31
#